data_AF-A0A919M6M4-F1
#
_entry.id   AF-A0A919M6M4-F1
#
_cell.length_a   1.000
_cell.length_b   1.000
_cell.length_c   1.000
_cell.angle_alpha   90.00
_cell.angle_beta   90.00
_cell.angle_gamma   90.00
#
_symmetry.space_group_name_H-M   'P 1'
#
loop_
_entity.id
_entity.type
_entity.pdbx_description
1 polymer ?
#
loop_
_entity_poly.entity_id
_entity_poly.type
_entity_poly.pdbx_seq_one_letter_code
_entity_poly.pdbx_strand_id
1 'polypeptide(L)'
;MDGYLGSYATLGLVIAAGVLVFVGAFSANRLLRPSDPAQPSGKYISYESGIDPVGGDWAQAQIRYYVYAYLYVLFAVEAVFLFPWAVVFDLPGFGAATLTEMAIFVAVLALGILYAWRKKILTWT
;
A
#
# COMPACT_ATOMS: atom_id res chain seq x y z
N MET A 1 -25.64 19.93 1.14
CA MET A 1 -25.11 19.14 2.28
C MET A 1 -23.88 19.89 2.76
N ASP A 2 -24.10 21.09 3.32
CA ASP A 2 -23.05 22.11 3.33
C ASP A 2 -22.42 22.15 4.72
N GLY A 3 -21.43 21.27 4.92
CA GLY A 3 -20.69 21.11 6.17
C GLY A 3 -19.84 19.83 6.18
N TYR A 4 -18.87 19.75 7.09
CA TYR A 4 -17.94 18.61 7.20
C TYR A 4 -18.64 17.25 7.25
N LEU A 5 -19.74 17.13 8.01
CA LEU A 5 -20.53 15.90 8.10
C LEU A 5 -21.17 15.49 6.77
N GLY A 6 -21.56 16.46 5.93
CA GLY A 6 -22.09 16.20 4.59
C GLY A 6 -21.04 15.62 3.66
N SER A 7 -19.80 16.13 3.73
CA SER A 7 -18.66 15.61 2.96
C SER A 7 -18.28 14.19 3.39
N TYR A 8 -18.24 13.91 4.69
CA TYR A 8 -17.97 12.56 5.20
C TYR A 8 -19.09 11.58 4.85
N ALA A 9 -20.36 12.00 4.91
CA ALA A 9 -21.48 11.18 4.47
C ALA A 9 -21.40 10.84 2.98
N THR A 10 -21.07 11.83 2.14
CA THR A 10 -20.84 11.62 0.71
C THR A 10 -19.70 10.63 0.45
N LEU A 11 -18.57 10.78 1.15
CA LEU A 11 -17.44 9.86 1.05
C LEU A 11 -17.84 8.43 1.44
N GLY A 12 -18.53 8.28 2.57
CA GLY A 12 -19.04 6.99 3.03
C GLY A 12 -19.99 6.34 2.03
N LEU A 13 -20.89 7.11 1.44
CA LEU A 13 -21.80 6.64 0.39
C LEU A 13 -21.06 6.17 -0.87
N VAL A 14 -20.02 6.91 -1.30
CA VAL A 14 -19.20 6.52 -2.46
C VAL A 14 -18.46 5.21 -2.19
N ILE A 15 -17.85 5.07 -1.01
CA ILE A 15 -17.18 3.81 -0.62
C ILE A 15 -18.19 2.66 -0.58
N ALA A 16 -19.35 2.87 0.05
CA ALA A 16 -20.40 1.86 0.13
C ALA A 16 -20.92 1.45 -1.26
N ALA A 17 -21.15 2.42 -2.15
CA ALA A 17 -21.53 2.15 -3.53
C ALA A 17 -20.45 1.34 -4.27
N GLY A 18 -19.17 1.69 -4.11
CA GLY A 18 -18.05 0.93 -4.67
C GLY A 18 -18.04 -0.53 -4.19
N VAL A 19 -18.17 -0.74 -2.88
CA VAL A 19 -18.26 -2.10 -2.29
C VAL A 19 -19.47 -2.85 -2.83
N LEU A 20 -20.65 -2.21 -2.91
CA LEU A 20 -21.86 -2.81 -3.44
C LEU A 20 -21.71 -3.24 -4.91
N VAL A 21 -21.04 -2.43 -5.73
CA VAL A 21 -20.75 -2.78 -7.13
C VAL A 21 -19.85 -4.02 -7.21
N PHE A 22 -18.76 -4.07 -6.43
CA PHE A 22 -17.88 -5.24 -6.42
C PHE A 22 -18.60 -6.49 -5.91
N VAL A 23 -19.27 -6.40 -4.77
CA VAL A 23 -20.03 -7.53 -4.20
C VAL A 23 -21.13 -7.99 -5.15
N GLY A 24 -21.86 -7.06 -5.76
CA GLY A 24 -22.89 -7.35 -6.76
C GLY A 24 -22.33 -8.05 -7.98
N ALA A 25 -21.22 -7.57 -8.54
CA ALA A 25 -20.56 -8.17 -9.69
C ALA A 25 -20.03 -9.59 -9.38
N PHE A 26 -19.36 -9.78 -8.25
CA PHE A 26 -18.86 -11.10 -7.84
C PHE A 26 -20.00 -12.08 -7.52
N SER A 27 -21.09 -11.60 -6.93
CA SER A 27 -22.29 -12.40 -6.65
C SER A 27 -22.99 -12.81 -7.94
N ALA A 28 -23.19 -11.86 -8.88
CA ALA A 28 -23.75 -12.14 -10.19
C ALA A 28 -22.88 -13.15 -10.95
N ASN A 29 -21.55 -12.97 -10.97
CA ASN A 29 -20.63 -13.93 -11.59
C ASN A 29 -20.77 -15.33 -10.95
N ARG A 30 -20.86 -15.42 -9.61
CA ARG A 30 -21.03 -16.70 -8.91
C ARG A 30 -22.35 -17.39 -9.28
N LEU A 31 -23.43 -16.63 -9.49
CA LEU A 31 -24.76 -17.15 -9.86
C LEU A 31 -24.86 -17.54 -11.34
N LEU A 32 -24.24 -16.76 -12.22
CA LEU A 32 -24.33 -16.94 -13.67
C LEU A 32 -23.29 -17.92 -14.22
N ARG A 33 -22.15 -18.11 -13.54
CA ARG A 33 -21.09 -18.99 -14.04
C ARG A 33 -21.56 -20.45 -14.10
N PRO A 34 -21.20 -21.21 -15.14
CA PRO A 34 -21.36 -22.66 -15.13
C PRO A 34 -20.60 -23.29 -13.96
N SER A 35 -21.31 -24.06 -13.14
CA SER A 35 -20.72 -24.87 -12.06
C SER A 35 -20.71 -26.34 -12.47
N ASP A 36 -19.53 -26.93 -12.54
CA ASP A 36 -19.35 -28.38 -12.72
C ASP A 36 -19.31 -29.07 -11.34
N PRO A 37 -20.32 -29.88 -10.97
CA PRO A 37 -20.35 -30.61 -9.70
C PRO A 37 -19.26 -31.66 -9.57
N ALA A 38 -18.76 -32.19 -10.70
CA ALA A 38 -17.76 -33.25 -10.70
C ALA A 38 -16.37 -32.76 -10.26
N GLN A 39 -16.16 -31.43 -10.21
CA GLN A 39 -14.91 -30.77 -9.79
C GLN A 39 -13.66 -31.49 -10.33
N PRO A 40 -13.43 -31.46 -11.65
CA PRO A 40 -12.39 -32.26 -12.30
C PRO A 40 -11.03 -32.07 -11.63
N SER A 41 -10.34 -33.19 -11.41
CA SER A 41 -8.97 -33.22 -10.87
C SER A 41 -8.08 -32.35 -11.75
N GLY A 42 -7.46 -31.32 -11.15
CA GLY A 42 -6.65 -30.33 -11.87
C GLY A 42 -7.28 -28.95 -12.02
N LYS A 43 -8.57 -28.77 -11.74
CA LYS A 43 -9.19 -27.42 -11.77
C LYS A 43 -8.63 -26.46 -10.72
N TYR A 44 -8.20 -27.00 -9.58
CA TYR A 44 -7.75 -26.25 -8.40
C TYR A 44 -6.26 -26.44 -8.08
N ILE A 45 -5.51 -27.11 -8.96
CA ILE A 45 -4.05 -27.23 -8.78
C ILE A 45 -3.36 -25.97 -9.30
N SER A 46 -2.25 -25.60 -8.69
CA SER A 46 -1.40 -24.51 -9.18
C SER A 46 -0.91 -24.82 -10.60
N TYR A 47 -0.93 -23.81 -11.46
CA TYR A 47 -0.55 -23.98 -12.85
C TYR A 47 0.97 -24.10 -13.00
N GLU A 48 1.45 -25.25 -13.47
CA GLU A 48 2.84 -25.45 -13.90
C GLU A 48 2.91 -26.27 -15.20
N SER A 49 2.10 -25.90 -16.19
CA SER A 49 2.06 -26.53 -17.53
C SER A 49 1.97 -28.06 -17.54
N GLY A 50 1.21 -28.64 -16.59
CA GLY A 50 1.01 -30.08 -16.46
C GLY A 50 2.07 -30.82 -15.64
N ILE A 51 3.00 -30.09 -15.02
CA ILE A 51 3.93 -30.59 -14.01
C ILE A 51 3.33 -30.36 -12.63
N ASP A 52 3.58 -31.29 -11.71
CA ASP A 52 3.17 -31.10 -10.31
C ASP A 52 3.93 -29.90 -9.72
N PRO A 53 3.22 -28.94 -9.10
CA PRO A 53 3.83 -27.70 -8.69
C PRO A 53 4.94 -27.95 -7.66
N VAL A 54 6.13 -27.41 -7.93
CA VAL A 54 7.30 -27.58 -7.06
C VAL A 54 7.50 -26.38 -6.14
N GLY A 55 7.54 -26.65 -4.84
CA GLY A 55 7.66 -25.63 -3.79
C GLY A 55 6.31 -25.32 -3.12
N GLY A 56 6.28 -25.37 -1.79
CA GLY A 56 5.11 -24.94 -1.02
C GLY A 56 4.98 -23.41 -0.98
N ASP A 57 3.86 -22.94 -0.42
CA ASP A 57 3.38 -21.54 -0.38
C ASP A 57 4.46 -20.43 -0.25
N TRP A 58 5.54 -20.67 0.51
CA TRP A 58 6.57 -19.68 0.83
C TRP A 58 7.94 -19.94 0.18
N ALA A 59 8.07 -20.93 -0.70
CA ALA A 59 9.35 -21.33 -1.29
C ALA A 59 10.07 -20.20 -2.06
N GLN A 60 9.32 -19.17 -2.46
CA GLN A 60 9.81 -18.00 -3.21
C GLN A 60 9.87 -16.71 -2.36
N ALA A 61 9.57 -16.78 -1.06
CA ALA A 61 9.56 -15.61 -0.19
C ALA A 61 10.99 -15.18 0.18
N GLN A 62 11.52 -14.19 -0.56
CA GLN A 62 12.82 -13.62 -0.29
C GLN A 62 12.76 -12.64 0.89
N ILE A 63 13.72 -12.73 1.82
CA ILE A 63 13.83 -11.79 2.97
C ILE A 63 13.92 -10.32 2.51
N ARG A 64 14.34 -10.08 1.26
CA ARG A 64 14.43 -8.74 0.68
C ARG A 64 13.08 -8.02 0.66
N TYR A 65 11.96 -8.71 0.41
CA TYR A 65 10.62 -8.12 0.47
C TYR A 65 10.32 -7.53 1.85
N TYR A 66 10.70 -8.24 2.91
CA TYR A 66 10.56 -7.75 4.28
C TYR A 66 11.37 -6.48 4.51
N VAL A 67 12.61 -6.43 4.01
CA VAL A 67 13.46 -5.24 4.18
C VAL A 67 12.88 -4.02 3.46
N TYR A 68 12.35 -4.20 2.24
CA TYR A 68 11.66 -3.11 1.54
C TYR A 68 10.39 -2.66 2.27
N ALA A 69 9.57 -3.60 2.75
CA ALA A 69 8.36 -3.28 3.51
C ALA A 69 8.68 -2.54 4.81
N TYR A 70 9.72 -2.99 5.53
CA TYR A 70 10.19 -2.33 6.74
C TYR A 70 10.66 -0.90 6.48
N LEU A 71 11.50 -0.70 5.44
CA LEU A 71 11.95 0.63 5.03
C LEU A 71 10.77 1.52 4.62
N TYR A 72 9.80 0.99 3.87
CA TYR A 72 8.60 1.72 3.49
C TYR A 72 7.81 2.19 4.70
N VAL A 73 7.53 1.32 5.68
CA VAL A 73 6.77 1.69 6.89
C VAL A 73 7.51 2.77 7.67
N LEU A 74 8.82 2.64 7.83
CA LEU A 74 9.65 3.63 8.52
C LEU A 74 9.54 5.00 7.84
N PHE A 75 9.76 5.07 6.53
CA PHE A 75 9.62 6.33 5.77
C PHE A 75 8.19 6.85 5.71
N ALA A 76 7.18 5.98 5.67
CA ALA A 76 5.77 6.37 5.62
C ALA A 76 5.36 7.05 6.92
N VAL A 77 5.78 6.51 8.08
CA VAL A 77 5.57 7.15 9.38
C VAL A 77 6.26 8.50 9.43
N GLU A 78 7.49 8.60 8.93
CA GLU A 78 8.23 9.87 8.92
C GLU A 78 7.60 10.91 7.99
N ALA A 79 7.07 10.50 6.84
CA ALA A 79 6.37 11.38 5.91
C ALA A 79 5.09 12.00 6.51
N VAL A 80 4.44 11.32 7.45
CA VAL A 80 3.27 11.89 8.15
C VAL A 80 3.65 13.15 8.94
N PHE A 81 4.90 13.28 9.41
CA PHE A 81 5.37 14.50 10.09
C PHE A 81 5.52 15.71 9.16
N LEU A 82 5.44 15.52 7.84
CA LEU A 82 5.40 16.64 6.89
C LEU A 82 4.07 17.41 6.97
N PHE A 83 2.97 16.77 7.36
CA PHE A 83 1.65 17.43 7.40
C PHE A 83 1.54 18.51 8.49
N PRO A 84 1.88 18.25 9.77
CA PRO A 84 1.82 19.30 10.79
C PRO A 84 2.76 20.46 10.48
N TRP A 85 3.94 20.18 9.93
CA TRP A 85 4.87 21.23 9.52
C TRP A 85 4.26 22.16 8.46
N ALA A 86 3.59 21.61 7.44
CA ALA A 86 2.98 22.40 6.38
C ALA A 86 1.91 23.37 6.93
N VAL A 87 1.22 22.98 8.00
CA VAL A 87 0.24 23.83 8.70
C VAL A 87 0.93 24.98 9.46
N VAL A 88 2.07 24.72 10.11
CA VAL A 88 2.81 25.73 10.88
C VAL A 88 3.55 26.72 9.98
N PHE A 89 4.01 26.28 8.81
CA PHE A 89 4.74 27.13 7.85
C PHE A 89 3.94 28.39 7.43
N ASP A 90 2.61 28.26 7.33
CA ASP A 90 1.71 29.37 6.95
C ASP A 90 1.43 30.36 8.10
N LEU A 91 1.93 30.08 9.32
CA LEU A 91 1.72 30.96 10.47
C LEU A 91 2.65 32.20 10.41
N PRO A 92 2.15 33.39 10.78
CA PRO A 92 2.94 34.61 10.79
C PRO A 92 4.20 34.48 11.66
N GLY A 93 5.37 34.77 11.10
CA GLY A 93 6.65 34.75 11.80
C GLY A 93 7.38 33.40 11.85
N PHE A 94 6.79 32.32 11.33
CA PHE A 94 7.38 30.98 11.39
C PHE A 94 8.09 30.51 10.11
N GLY A 95 7.87 31.16 8.96
CA GLY A 95 8.29 30.65 7.64
C GLY A 95 9.78 30.27 7.53
N ALA A 96 10.72 31.14 7.91
CA ALA A 96 12.15 30.85 7.75
C ALA A 96 12.67 29.77 8.72
N ALA A 97 12.21 29.80 9.98
CA ALA A 97 12.61 28.82 10.99
C ALA A 97 12.07 27.42 10.65
N THR A 98 10.78 27.33 10.33
CA THR A 98 10.14 26.07 9.94
C THR A 98 10.70 25.51 8.64
N LEU A 99 11.03 26.35 7.65
CA LEU A 99 11.73 25.89 6.44
C LEU A 99 13.07 25.22 6.77
N THR A 100 13.84 25.82 7.69
CA THR A 100 15.15 25.31 8.10
C THR A 100 15.01 23.97 8.83
N GLU A 101 14.09 23.87 9.78
CA GLU A 101 13.80 22.63 10.50
C GLU A 101 13.39 21.50 9.54
N MET A 102 12.54 21.80 8.56
CA MET A 102 12.11 20.82 7.57
C MET A 102 13.22 20.42 6.61
N ALA A 103 14.07 21.35 6.19
CA ALA A 103 15.25 21.03 5.39
C ALA A 103 16.17 20.06 6.13
N ILE A 104 16.37 20.27 7.43
CA ILE A 104 17.15 19.36 8.29
C ILE A 104 16.44 18.00 8.41
N PHE A 105 15.13 17.98 8.66
CA PHE A 105 14.35 16.75 8.76
C PHE A 105 14.45 15.91 7.48
N VAL A 106 14.20 16.51 6.31
CA VAL A 106 14.31 15.85 5.00
C VAL A 106 15.75 15.40 4.74
N ALA A 107 16.76 16.18 5.13
CA ALA A 107 18.16 15.77 5.00
C ALA A 107 18.46 14.51 5.82
N VAL A 108 17.92 14.39 7.05
CA VAL A 108 18.06 13.18 7.88
C VAL A 108 17.39 11.97 7.21
N LEU A 109 16.20 12.13 6.64
CA LEU A 109 15.53 11.07 5.87
C LEU A 109 16.37 10.63 4.66
N ALA A 110 16.87 11.60 3.90
CA ALA A 110 17.70 11.36 2.73
C ALA A 110 19.00 10.62 3.10
N LEU A 111 19.60 10.92 4.26
CA LEU A 111 20.75 10.19 4.78
C LEU A 111 20.43 8.72 5.07
N GLY A 112 19.24 8.41 5.60
CA GLY A 112 18.78 7.04 5.80
C GLY A 112 18.69 6.25 4.49
N ILE A 113 18.08 6.84 3.45
CA ILE A 113 17.99 6.25 2.10
C ILE A 113 19.39 6.06 1.50
N LEU A 114 20.23 7.10 1.59
CA LEU A 114 21.60 7.07 1.08
C LEU A 114 22.41 5.95 1.73
N TYR A 115 22.26 5.76 3.04
CA TYR A 115 22.91 4.66 3.77
C TYR A 115 22.42 3.29 3.28
N ALA A 116 21.10 3.09 3.17
CA ALA A 116 20.53 1.83 2.67
C ALA A 116 21.02 1.50 1.25
N TRP A 117 21.13 2.52 0.39
CA TRP A 117 21.67 2.38 -0.96
C TRP A 117 23.15 2.02 -0.96
N ARG A 118 23.97 2.70 -0.14
CA ARG A 118 25.40 2.40 0.03
C ARG A 118 25.63 0.98 0.52
N LYS A 119 24.75 0.45 1.38
CA LYS A 119 24.77 -0.93 1.87
C LYS A 119 24.24 -1.96 0.88
N LYS A 120 23.84 -1.55 -0.33
CA LYS A 120 23.27 -2.42 -1.38
C LYS A 120 22.04 -3.21 -0.91
N ILE A 121 21.33 -2.71 0.10
CA ILE A 121 20.10 -3.34 0.60
C ILE A 121 18.99 -3.21 -0.46
N LEU A 122 19.07 -2.15 -1.27
CA LEU A 122 18.12 -1.84 -2.34
C LEU A 122 18.45 -2.51 -3.69
N THR A 123 19.37 -3.49 -3.74
CA THR A 123 19.70 -4.17 -5.00
C THR A 123 18.86 -5.42 -5.22
N TRP A 124 18.30 -5.52 -6.42
CA TRP A 124 17.57 -6.69 -6.93
C TRP A 124 18.45 -7.45 -7.92
N THR A 125 19.31 -8.30 -7.36
CA THR A 125 20.06 -9.33 -8.09
C THR A 125 19.90 -10.64 -7.37
#